data_AF-A0A352RW81-F1
#
_entry.id   AF-A0A352RW81-F1
#
_cell.length_a   1.000
_cell.length_b   1.000
_cell.length_c   1.000
_cell.angle_alpha   90.00
_cell.angle_beta   90.00
_cell.angle_gamma   90.00
#
_symmetry.space_group_name_H-M   'P 1'
#
loop_
_entity.id
_entity.type
_entity.pdbx_description
1 polymer ?
#
loop_
_entity_poly.entity_id
_entity_poly.type
_entity_poly.pdbx_seq_one_letter_code
_entity_poly.pdbx_strand_id
1 'polypeptide(L)'
;RPTINTMFALAGVAPPLPIVETYSVKPMATLLRSQPHVITIVPRSVGAELVELGDAAMLPFSLSWDLPPVGLMWRRESQENELVTGLAAALRQAI
;
A
#
# COMPACT_ATOMS: atom_id res chain seq x y z
N ARG A 1 -9.90 2.37 9.22
CA ARG A 1 -9.72 2.02 7.79
C ARG A 1 -10.62 0.83 7.50
N PRO A 2 -11.58 0.90 6.57
CA PRO A 2 -12.35 -0.27 6.18
C PRO A 2 -11.39 -1.32 5.62
N THR A 3 -11.47 -2.55 6.14
CA THR A 3 -10.62 -3.65 5.67
C THR A 3 -11.21 -4.24 4.39
N ILE A 4 -10.45 -5.08 3.69
CA ILE A 4 -10.99 -5.88 2.57
C ILE A 4 -12.29 -6.60 2.99
N ASN A 5 -12.35 -7.11 4.23
CA ASN A 5 -13.55 -7.77 4.76
C ASN A 5 -14.74 -6.83 4.87
N THR A 6 -14.54 -5.59 5.31
CA THR A 6 -15.61 -4.58 5.40
C THR A 6 -16.20 -4.29 4.01
N MET A 7 -15.36 -4.22 2.97
CA MET A 7 -15.83 -3.95 1.62
C MET A 7 -16.75 -5.06 1.09
N PHE A 8 -16.35 -6.32 1.25
CA PHE A 8 -17.15 -7.46 0.81
C PHE A 8 -18.46 -7.55 1.61
N ALA A 9 -18.39 -7.33 2.92
CA ALA A 9 -19.58 -7.32 3.78
C ALA A 9 -20.60 -6.24 3.38
N LEU A 10 -20.15 -5.02 3.05
CA LEU A 10 -21.03 -3.93 2.58
C LEU A 10 -21.68 -4.24 1.23
N ALA A 11 -21.02 -5.04 0.38
CA ALA A 11 -21.57 -5.51 -0.88
C ALA A 11 -22.49 -6.75 -0.72
N GLY A 12 -22.74 -7.21 0.52
CA GLY A 12 -23.59 -8.38 0.78
C GLY A 12 -22.97 -9.72 0.37
N VAL A 13 -21.66 -9.76 0.13
CA VAL A 13 -20.92 -10.97 -0.24
C VAL A 13 -20.01 -11.42 0.90
N ALA A 14 -19.75 -12.72 0.98
CA ALA A 14 -18.82 -13.27 1.97
C ALA A 14 -17.41 -12.69 1.74
N PRO A 15 -16.71 -12.27 2.81
CA PRO A 15 -15.33 -11.82 2.67
C PRO A 15 -14.41 -12.96 2.21
N PRO A 16 -13.32 -12.64 1.48
CA PRO A 16 -12.37 -13.66 1.06
C PRO A 16 -11.69 -14.31 2.28
N LEU A 17 -11.35 -15.60 2.16
CA LEU A 17 -10.60 -16.31 3.20
C LEU A 17 -9.18 -15.74 3.30
N PRO A 18 -8.72 -15.30 4.49
CA PRO A 18 -7.34 -14.84 4.65
C PRO A 18 -6.37 -16.02 4.51
N ILE A 19 -5.42 -15.92 3.57
CA ILE A 19 -4.42 -16.96 3.32
C ILE A 19 -3.10 -16.62 4.05
N VAL A 20 -2.61 -15.39 3.90
CA VAL A 20 -1.36 -14.91 4.51
C VAL A 20 -1.50 -13.44 4.90
N GLU A 21 -0.91 -13.04 6.03
CA GLU A 21 -0.72 -11.65 6.41
C GLU A 21 0.76 -11.26 6.28
N THR A 22 1.03 -10.16 5.58
CA THR A 22 2.39 -9.62 5.41
C THR A 22 2.36 -8.13 5.10
N TYR A 23 3.41 -7.42 5.52
CA TYR A 23 3.62 -6.00 5.23
C TYR A 23 4.75 -5.78 4.21
N SER A 24 5.35 -6.86 3.68
CA SER A 24 6.48 -6.77 2.76
C SER A 24 6.06 -7.10 1.33
N VAL A 25 6.51 -6.29 0.37
CA VAL A 25 6.28 -6.48 -1.06
C VAL A 25 6.85 -7.81 -1.56
N LYS A 26 7.99 -8.25 -1.01
CA LYS A 26 8.68 -9.47 -1.47
C LYS A 26 7.82 -10.73 -1.27
N PRO A 27 7.33 -11.07 -0.06
CA PRO A 27 6.37 -12.16 0.12
C PRO A 27 5.09 -11.99 -0.69
N MET A 28 4.56 -10.76 -0.84
CA MET A 28 3.38 -10.52 -1.68
C MET A 28 3.63 -10.94 -3.13
N ALA A 29 4.75 -10.50 -3.71
CA ALA A 29 5.13 -10.85 -5.08
C ALA A 29 5.33 -12.36 -5.26
N THR A 30 5.96 -13.02 -4.28
CA THR A 30 6.11 -14.49 -4.29
C THR A 30 4.76 -15.21 -4.27
N LEU A 31 3.83 -14.76 -3.43
CA LEU A 31 2.49 -15.37 -3.33
C LEU A 31 1.67 -15.14 -4.60
N LEU A 32 1.65 -13.92 -5.12
CA LEU A 32 0.93 -13.58 -6.36
C LEU A 32 1.44 -14.39 -7.56
N ARG A 33 2.75 -14.65 -7.62
CA ARG A 33 3.37 -15.50 -8.64
C ARG A 33 3.05 -16.99 -8.47
N SER A 34 3.05 -17.48 -7.23
CA SER A 34 2.94 -18.93 -6.96
C SER A 34 1.51 -19.43 -6.82
N GLN A 35 0.53 -18.55 -6.60
CA GLN A 35 -0.85 -18.91 -6.30
C GLN A 35 -1.86 -18.17 -7.21
N PRO A 36 -2.48 -18.84 -8.18
CA PRO A 36 -3.25 -18.21 -9.25
C PRO A 36 -4.58 -17.54 -8.82
N HIS A 37 -4.95 -17.62 -7.55
CA HIS A 37 -6.20 -17.08 -7.01
C HIS A 37 -5.98 -16.13 -5.83
N VAL A 38 -4.73 -15.78 -5.52
CA VAL A 38 -4.43 -14.80 -4.47
C VAL A 38 -4.67 -13.41 -5.01
N ILE A 39 -5.40 -12.61 -4.24
CA ILE A 39 -5.59 -11.19 -4.45
C ILE A 39 -5.21 -10.43 -3.19
N THR A 40 -4.82 -9.18 -3.36
CA THR A 40 -4.55 -8.27 -2.24
C THR A 40 -5.00 -6.87 -2.60
N ILE A 41 -5.20 -6.03 -1.59
CA ILE A 41 -5.48 -4.60 -1.74
C ILE A 41 -4.27 -3.85 -1.18
N VAL A 42 -3.65 -3.02 -2.02
CA VAL A 42 -2.47 -2.22 -1.68
C VAL A 42 -2.61 -0.80 -2.25
N PRO A 43 -1.85 0.19 -1.73
CA PRO A 43 -1.73 1.49 -2.38
C PRO A 43 -1.32 1.37 -3.85
N ARG A 44 -1.78 2.30 -4.69
CA ARG A 44 -1.50 2.28 -6.14
C ARG A 44 -0.01 2.20 -6.47
N SER A 45 0.84 2.92 -5.74
CA SER A 45 2.30 2.89 -5.93
C SER A 45 2.90 1.50 -5.68
N VAL A 46 2.43 0.81 -4.62
CA VAL A 46 2.84 -0.58 -4.32
C VAL A 46 2.31 -1.54 -5.38
N GLY A 47 1.08 -1.32 -5.87
CA GLY A 47 0.52 -2.08 -6.98
C GLY A 47 1.36 -1.96 -8.26
N ALA A 48 1.83 -0.75 -8.58
CA ALA A 48 2.71 -0.51 -9.71
C ALA A 48 4.06 -1.25 -9.56
N GLU A 49 4.66 -1.23 -8.37
CA GLU A 49 5.89 -1.99 -8.07
C GLU A 49 5.68 -3.50 -8.24
N LEU A 50 4.56 -4.05 -7.77
CA LEU A 50 4.22 -5.46 -7.93
C LEU A 50 4.03 -5.86 -9.41
N VAL A 51 3.47 -4.97 -10.23
CA VAL A 51 3.33 -5.18 -11.69
C VAL A 51 4.70 -5.13 -12.36
N GLU A 52 5.56 -4.17 -11.98
CA GLU A 52 6.92 -4.04 -12.51
C GLU A 52 7.77 -5.28 -12.22
N LEU A 53 7.57 -5.93 -11.07
CA LEU A 53 8.21 -7.20 -10.74
C LEU A 53 7.79 -8.37 -11.65
N GLY A 54 6.74 -8.21 -12.46
CA GLY A 54 6.42 -9.06 -13.61
C GLY A 54 5.33 -10.12 -13.41
N ASP A 55 4.74 -10.22 -12.21
CA ASP A 55 3.89 -11.37 -11.85
C ASP A 55 2.56 -10.96 -11.21
N ALA A 56 2.22 -9.69 -11.30
CA ALA A 56 0.95 -9.17 -10.83
C ALA A 56 0.28 -8.34 -11.94
N ALA A 57 -1.05 -8.24 -11.84
CA ALA A 57 -1.84 -7.33 -12.65
C ALA A 57 -2.76 -6.51 -11.73
N MET A 58 -2.99 -5.24 -12.09
CA MET A 58 -3.99 -4.41 -11.42
C MET A 58 -5.37 -4.69 -12.00
N LEU A 59 -6.33 -5.04 -11.13
CA LEU A 59 -7.73 -5.15 -11.51
C LEU A 59 -8.31 -3.75 -11.80
N PRO A 60 -9.21 -3.58 -12.79
CA PRO A 60 -9.80 -2.29 -13.16
C PRO A 60 -10.90 -1.87 -12.17
N PHE A 61 -10.60 -1.90 -10.87
CA PHE A 61 -11.53 -1.63 -9.80
C PHE A 61 -11.02 -0.47 -8.95
N SER A 62 -11.87 0.53 -8.76
CA SER A 62 -11.56 1.69 -7.92
C SER A 62 -12.22 1.54 -6.56
N LEU A 63 -11.41 1.63 -5.51
CA LEU A 63 -11.88 1.61 -4.13
C LEU A 63 -12.33 3.03 -3.74
N SER A 64 -13.45 3.14 -3.03
CA SER A 64 -14.02 4.42 -2.58
C SER A 64 -13.36 5.00 -1.32
N TRP A 65 -12.16 4.53 -0.97
CA TRP A 65 -11.46 4.86 0.25
C TRP A 65 -10.18 5.65 -0.05
N ASP A 66 -10.02 6.80 0.62
CA ASP A 66 -8.80 7.61 0.58
C ASP A 66 -7.70 7.07 1.51
N LEU A 67 -6.52 6.81 0.95
CA LEU A 67 -5.34 6.52 1.74
C LEU A 67 -5.06 7.72 2.68
N PRO A 68 -4.82 7.48 3.98
CA PRO A 68 -4.49 8.59 4.86
C PRO A 68 -3.14 9.20 4.44
N PRO A 69 -2.91 10.48 4.78
CA PRO A 69 -1.70 11.18 4.37
C PRO A 69 -0.45 10.49 4.91
N VAL A 70 0.61 10.52 4.11
CA VAL A 70 1.96 10.11 4.53
C VAL A 70 2.65 11.33 5.13
N GLY A 71 3.04 11.23 6.40
CA GLY A 71 3.72 12.30 7.12
C GLY A 71 5.22 12.05 7.28
N LEU A 72 5.98 13.12 7.49
CA LEU A 72 7.37 13.06 7.92
C LEU A 72 7.43 13.19 9.44
N MET A 73 8.22 12.34 10.09
CA MET A 73 8.40 12.34 11.55
C MET A 73 9.88 12.35 11.89
N TRP A 74 10.26 13.18 12.86
CA TRP A 74 11.62 13.26 13.40
C TRP A 74 11.58 13.65 14.88
N ARG A 75 12.70 13.49 15.58
CA ARG A 75 12.82 13.88 16.98
C ARG A 75 12.75 15.40 17.11
N ARG A 76 12.05 15.89 18.14
CA ARG A 76 11.89 17.34 18.38
C ARG A 76 13.22 18.07 18.48
N GLU A 77 14.26 17.47 19.06
CA GLU A 77 15.57 18.11 19.19
C GLU A 77 16.26 18.35 17.82
N SER A 78 15.79 17.71 16.75
CA SER A 78 16.30 17.89 15.38
C SER A 78 15.57 19.00 14.61
N GLN A 79 14.65 19.74 15.24
CA GLN A 79 13.81 20.74 14.57
C GLN A 79 14.61 21.94 14.01
N GLU A 80 15.82 22.20 14.52
CA GLU A 80 16.73 23.23 14.00
C GLU A 80 17.77 22.69 12.99
N ASN A 81 17.69 21.41 12.61
CA ASN A 81 18.66 20.83 11.68
C ASN A 81 18.33 21.23 10.23
N GLU A 82 19.17 22.10 9.65
CA GLU A 82 19.05 22.56 8.26
C GLU A 82 18.97 21.41 7.24
N LEU A 83 19.67 20.30 7.47
CA LEU A 83 19.62 19.12 6.59
C LEU A 83 18.25 18.46 6.60
N VAL A 84 17.62 18.37 7.79
CA VAL A 84 16.28 17.78 7.93
C VAL A 84 15.24 18.68 7.25
N THR A 85 15.34 19.99 7.44
CA THR A 85 14.46 20.97 6.77
C THR A 85 14.64 20.95 5.26
N GLY A 86 15.89 20.91 4.78
CA GLY A 86 16.21 20.80 3.36
C GLY A 86 15.67 19.51 2.73
N LEU A 87 15.85 18.37 3.39
CA LEU A 87 15.29 17.09 2.94
C LEU A 87 13.76 17.13 2.90
N ALA A 88 13.11 17.67 3.93
CA ALA A 88 11.66 17.79 3.97
C ALA A 88 11.12 18.68 2.83
N ALA A 89 11.83 19.76 2.49
CA ALA A 89 11.48 20.64 1.37
C ALA A 89 11.63 19.92 0.02
N ALA A 90 12.75 19.21 -0.19
CA ALA A 90 12.98 18.43 -1.41
C ALA A 90 11.93 17.33 -1.60
N LEU A 91 11.56 16.60 -0.54
CA LEU A 91 10.53 15.57 -0.60
C LEU A 91 9.16 16.12 -0.97
N ARG A 92 8.78 17.32 -0.50
CA ARG A 92 7.51 17.96 -0.88
C ARG A 92 7.45 18.37 -2.36
N GLN A 93 8.60 18.57 -3.01
CA GLN A 93 8.69 18.94 -4.44
C GLN A 93 8.72 17.72 -5.37
N ALA A 94 9.07 16.54 -4.84
CA ALA A 94 9.18 15.31 -5.61
C ALA A 94 7.86 14.53 -5.75
N ILE A 95 6.79 14.98 -5.07
CA ILE A 95 5.47 14.35 -5.04
C ILE A 95 4.51 15.15 -5.95
#